data_AF-A0A0P7W4I1-F1
#
_entry.id   AF-A0A0P7W4I1-F1
#
_cell.length_a   1.000
_cell.length_b   1.000
_cell.length_c   1.000
_cell.angle_alpha   90.00
_cell.angle_beta   90.00
_cell.angle_gamma   90.00
#
_symmetry.space_group_name_H-M   'P 1'
#
loop_
_entity.id
_entity.type
_entity.pdbx_description
1 polymer ?
#
loop_
_entity_poly.entity_id
_entity_poly.type
_entity_poly.pdbx_seq_one_letter_code
_entity_poly.pdbx_strand_id
1 'polypeptide(L)'
;PDILQDSKLVTLYLTMLVTFTDTSTWKIVKGKGESLRPALTRICENIMGHLNQKGFYTILQILLTNGLARSKPSLSKGTLSAIFTLSLRPVVAAHFSDNLLRSFLIHIMSVPAVVFHFSTLTPECMAAMQTHDLFRKFVIFLSREEQCADICVCLEGSHTLCLLGNLIHLGFLNEKVLEEEASHFVKDLTDMLSYCQRYVSQKKSNLTHWHPVLGWFSQTVDYGLNESMPLVTRQLQYLWGVPVIRTLFCDVLSKKLESQEPTPPSAQPTTSQNNLPVKNLFKRAFQKSASVRNILKPVGGKRVDSAEVQKVCSVCVLYQTALTTLNQIRLQILTGLTYLDDLLPKLWAFICELGPQGGLKLFLECLNNDTDESKQLLAMLMLFCDCSRHLITILDDIELYEEQISFKTEELITISSFLNTFVYKMIWDGILENAKGEKLDLFHSVHGWLMVLYERDCRRRFSPDDHWLR
;
A
#
# COMPACT_ATOMS: atom_id res chain seq x y z
N PRO A 1 10.99 27.19 -14.95
CA PRO A 1 11.65 28.36 -15.57
C PRO A 1 12.66 28.98 -14.60
N ASP A 2 13.95 28.89 -14.91
CA ASP A 2 15.01 29.41 -14.04
C ASP A 2 15.25 30.93 -14.24
N ILE A 3 14.71 31.51 -15.32
CA ILE A 3 14.79 32.94 -15.64
C ILE A 3 13.43 33.61 -15.41
N LEU A 4 13.44 34.77 -14.76
CA LEU A 4 12.24 35.54 -14.39
C LEU A 4 11.40 35.99 -15.61
N GLN A 5 12.05 36.31 -16.74
CA GLN A 5 11.37 36.68 -17.98
C GLN A 5 10.57 35.51 -18.57
N ASP A 6 11.14 34.30 -18.57
CA ASP A 6 10.47 33.09 -19.03
C ASP A 6 9.25 32.76 -18.16
N SER A 7 9.36 32.95 -16.84
CA SER A 7 8.24 32.76 -15.91
C SER A 7 7.06 33.70 -16.22
N LYS A 8 7.33 34.95 -16.60
CA LYS A 8 6.30 35.91 -17.01
C LYS A 8 5.63 35.48 -18.32
N LEU A 9 6.40 35.03 -19.32
CA LEU A 9 5.85 34.57 -20.60
C LEU A 9 5.00 33.31 -20.42
N VAL A 10 5.49 32.32 -19.67
CA VAL A 10 4.74 31.10 -19.35
C VAL A 10 3.41 31.46 -18.67
N THR A 11 3.45 32.35 -17.67
CA THR A 11 2.24 32.79 -16.97
C THR A 11 1.27 33.52 -17.90
N LEU A 12 1.76 34.38 -18.79
CA LEU A 12 0.94 35.08 -19.79
C LEU A 12 0.22 34.08 -20.72
N TYR A 13 0.95 33.13 -21.30
CA TYR A 13 0.37 32.14 -22.22
C TYR A 13 -0.60 31.18 -21.52
N LEU A 14 -0.27 30.72 -20.31
CA LEU A 14 -1.20 29.90 -19.53
C LEU A 14 -2.48 30.67 -19.18
N THR A 15 -2.37 31.95 -18.79
CA THR A 15 -3.54 32.79 -18.49
C THR A 15 -4.39 33.03 -19.74
N MET A 16 -3.74 33.26 -20.88
CA MET A 16 -4.42 33.35 -22.18
C MET A 16 -5.18 32.05 -22.46
N LEU A 17 -4.53 30.89 -22.36
CA LEU A 17 -5.17 29.59 -22.61
C LEU A 17 -6.32 29.33 -21.63
N VAL A 18 -6.16 29.61 -20.34
CA VAL A 18 -7.23 29.47 -19.34
C VAL A 18 -8.44 30.34 -19.70
N THR A 19 -8.20 31.55 -20.20
CA THR A 19 -9.28 32.45 -20.63
C THR A 19 -9.95 31.95 -21.91
N PHE A 20 -9.19 31.54 -22.92
CA PHE A 20 -9.72 31.15 -24.23
C PHE A 20 -10.28 29.73 -24.32
N THR A 21 -10.14 28.94 -23.26
CA THR A 21 -10.70 27.57 -23.17
C THR A 21 -11.86 27.46 -22.18
N ASP A 22 -12.39 28.58 -21.67
CA ASP A 22 -13.58 28.60 -20.83
C ASP A 22 -14.35 29.92 -20.96
N THR A 23 -15.62 29.81 -21.33
CA THR A 23 -16.51 30.96 -21.54
C THR A 23 -17.05 31.56 -20.25
N SER A 24 -16.90 30.89 -19.10
CA SER A 24 -17.47 31.29 -17.80
C SER A 24 -17.09 32.72 -17.37
N THR A 25 -15.88 33.14 -17.70
CA THR A 25 -15.33 34.46 -17.33
C THR A 25 -15.65 35.55 -18.35
N TRP A 26 -16.17 35.20 -19.53
CA TRP A 26 -16.37 36.15 -20.61
C TRP A 26 -17.60 37.03 -20.34
N LYS A 27 -17.41 38.35 -20.29
CA LYS A 27 -18.51 39.29 -20.08
C LYS A 27 -19.55 39.24 -21.20
N ILE A 28 -19.12 38.90 -22.43
CA ILE A 28 -19.99 38.84 -23.61
C ILE A 28 -21.04 37.72 -23.53
N VAL A 29 -20.82 36.67 -22.72
CA VAL A 29 -21.77 35.53 -22.58
C VAL A 29 -22.71 35.66 -21.38
N LYS A 30 -22.74 36.83 -20.74
CA LYS A 30 -23.67 37.15 -19.63
C LYS A 30 -24.88 37.92 -20.14
N GLY A 31 -26.05 37.69 -19.55
CA GLY A 31 -27.29 38.39 -19.92
C GLY A 31 -27.72 38.06 -21.35
N LYS A 32 -27.83 39.08 -22.22
CA LYS A 32 -28.31 38.89 -23.61
C LYS A 32 -27.44 37.96 -24.48
N GLY A 33 -26.19 37.72 -24.09
CA GLY A 33 -25.27 36.83 -24.81
C GLY A 33 -25.28 35.38 -24.34
N GLU A 34 -26.15 35.00 -23.39
CA GLU A 34 -26.22 33.62 -22.90
C GLU A 34 -26.58 32.61 -24.01
N SER A 35 -27.36 33.03 -25.00
CA SER A 35 -27.69 32.21 -26.17
C SER A 35 -26.46 31.83 -27.01
N LEU A 36 -25.37 32.60 -26.95
CA LEU A 36 -24.12 32.31 -27.64
C LEU A 36 -23.22 31.32 -26.88
N ARG A 37 -23.49 31.08 -25.59
CA ARG A 37 -22.65 30.26 -24.72
C ARG A 37 -22.40 28.85 -25.28
N PRO A 38 -23.42 28.09 -25.76
CA PRO A 38 -23.18 26.74 -26.28
C PRO A 38 -22.22 26.72 -27.48
N ALA A 39 -22.39 27.66 -28.41
CA ALA A 39 -21.54 27.76 -29.61
C ALA A 39 -20.09 28.12 -29.24
N LEU A 40 -19.90 29.06 -28.32
CA LEU A 40 -18.58 29.48 -27.86
C LEU A 40 -17.88 28.39 -27.03
N THR A 41 -18.62 27.66 -26.20
CA THR A 41 -18.09 26.50 -25.47
C THR A 41 -17.61 25.42 -26.43
N ARG A 42 -18.36 25.13 -27.51
CA ARG A 42 -17.91 24.19 -28.55
C ARG A 42 -16.63 24.64 -29.26
N ILE A 43 -16.44 25.95 -29.44
CA ILE A 43 -15.18 26.49 -29.96
C ILE A 43 -14.03 26.25 -28.98
N CYS A 44 -14.24 26.48 -27.68
CA CYS A 44 -13.24 26.16 -26.65
C CYS A 44 -12.86 24.67 -26.66
N GLU A 45 -13.83 23.78 -26.79
CA GLU A 45 -13.60 22.33 -26.92
C GLU A 45 -12.76 21.98 -28.16
N ASN A 46 -13.07 22.58 -29.32
CA ASN A 46 -12.30 22.38 -30.55
C ASN A 46 -10.86 22.90 -30.42
N ILE A 47 -10.65 24.05 -29.79
CA ILE A 47 -9.31 24.59 -29.51
C ILE A 47 -8.54 23.61 -28.62
N MET A 48 -9.14 23.13 -27.54
CA MET A 48 -8.50 22.13 -26.65
C MET A 48 -8.18 20.83 -27.39
N GLY A 49 -9.09 20.35 -28.24
CA GLY A 49 -8.87 19.18 -29.09
C GLY A 49 -7.67 19.38 -30.03
N HIS A 50 -7.55 20.55 -30.67
CA HIS A 50 -6.43 20.89 -31.54
C HIS A 50 -5.10 20.96 -30.76
N LEU A 51 -5.10 21.58 -29.57
CA LEU A 51 -3.92 21.63 -28.71
C LEU A 51 -3.45 20.21 -28.36
N ASN A 52 -4.37 19.33 -27.94
CA ASN A 52 -4.04 17.95 -27.60
C ASN A 52 -3.41 17.20 -28.79
N GLN A 53 -3.96 17.35 -30.00
CA GLN A 53 -3.37 16.77 -31.22
C GLN A 53 -1.95 17.29 -31.52
N LYS A 54 -1.60 18.48 -31.03
CA LYS A 54 -0.28 19.11 -31.19
C LYS A 54 0.66 18.86 -30.01
N GLY A 55 0.38 17.86 -29.17
CA GLY A 55 1.29 17.45 -28.08
C GLY A 55 1.19 18.31 -26.83
N PHE A 56 0.02 18.90 -26.56
CA PHE A 56 -0.18 19.79 -25.40
C PHE A 56 0.18 19.14 -24.06
N TYR A 57 -0.22 17.88 -23.83
CA TYR A 57 0.14 17.15 -22.61
C TYR A 57 1.65 17.00 -22.40
N THR A 58 2.40 16.72 -23.47
CA THR A 58 3.87 16.66 -23.41
C THR A 58 4.46 18.01 -22.99
N ILE A 59 3.94 19.11 -23.51
CA ILE A 59 4.38 20.47 -23.13
C ILE A 59 4.07 20.73 -21.65
N LEU A 60 2.87 20.38 -21.18
CA LEU A 60 2.50 20.52 -19.77
C LEU A 60 3.37 19.65 -18.87
N GLN A 61 3.70 18.43 -19.28
CA GLN A 61 4.64 17.55 -18.57
C GLN A 61 6.00 18.23 -18.41
N ILE A 62 6.57 18.76 -19.50
CA ILE A 62 7.86 19.47 -19.46
C ILE A 62 7.81 20.66 -18.49
N LEU A 63 6.73 21.44 -18.52
CA LEU A 63 6.55 22.57 -17.59
C LEU A 63 6.45 22.11 -16.14
N LEU A 64 5.71 21.03 -15.87
CA LEU A 64 5.56 20.46 -14.54
C LEU A 64 6.87 19.85 -14.03
N THR A 65 7.55 19.03 -14.82
CA THR A 65 8.83 18.42 -14.45
C THR A 65 9.90 19.49 -14.19
N ASN A 66 10.09 20.45 -15.10
CA ASN A 66 11.03 21.56 -14.87
C ASN A 66 10.63 22.45 -13.68
N GLY A 67 9.34 22.47 -13.37
CA GLY A 67 8.75 23.27 -12.31
C GLY A 67 8.87 22.66 -10.92
N LEU A 68 8.65 21.35 -10.83
CA LEU A 68 8.38 20.59 -9.61
C LEU A 68 9.43 19.54 -9.30
N ALA A 69 10.16 19.01 -10.30
CA ALA A 69 11.16 17.97 -10.10
C ALA A 69 12.46 18.55 -9.49
N ARG A 70 12.36 19.08 -8.28
CA ARG A 70 13.39 19.74 -7.50
C ARG A 70 12.97 19.89 -6.04
N SER A 71 13.93 20.17 -5.16
CA SER A 71 13.71 20.35 -3.72
C SER A 71 12.77 21.52 -3.39
N LYS A 72 12.82 22.59 -4.18
CA LYS A 72 11.95 23.76 -4.05
C LYS A 72 11.22 24.04 -5.37
N PRO A 73 9.89 23.93 -5.41
CA PRO A 73 9.10 24.24 -6.60
C PRO A 73 9.36 25.65 -7.12
N SER A 74 9.50 25.79 -8.44
CA SER A 74 9.70 27.09 -9.12
C SER A 74 8.41 27.67 -9.69
N LEU A 75 7.35 26.87 -9.80
CA LEU A 75 6.05 27.32 -10.29
C LEU A 75 5.30 28.07 -9.20
N SER A 76 4.75 29.24 -9.55
CA SER A 76 3.84 29.96 -8.67
C SER A 76 2.54 29.17 -8.50
N LYS A 77 1.80 29.44 -7.41
CA LYS A 77 0.47 28.87 -7.16
C LYS A 77 -0.45 29.04 -8.38
N GLY A 78 -0.54 30.25 -8.93
CA GLY A 78 -1.38 30.54 -10.09
C GLY A 78 -0.95 29.80 -11.37
N THR A 79 0.35 29.66 -11.60
CA THR A 79 0.90 28.91 -12.73
C THR A 79 0.56 27.42 -12.62
N LEU A 80 0.73 26.84 -11.43
CA LEU A 80 0.43 25.43 -11.17
C LEU A 80 -1.08 25.14 -11.32
N SER A 81 -1.95 25.99 -10.76
CA SER A 81 -3.40 25.86 -10.90
C SER A 81 -3.85 26.02 -12.36
N ALA A 82 -3.22 26.90 -13.14
CA ALA A 82 -3.50 27.06 -14.56
C ALA A 82 -3.11 25.81 -15.37
N ILE A 83 -1.93 25.24 -15.11
CA ILE A 83 -1.48 23.99 -15.76
C ILE A 83 -2.46 22.84 -15.46
N PHE A 84 -2.83 22.65 -14.18
CA PHE A 84 -3.79 21.62 -13.79
C PHE A 84 -5.18 21.84 -14.41
N THR A 85 -5.66 23.08 -14.43
CA THR A 85 -6.95 23.41 -15.04
C THR A 85 -6.96 23.07 -16.53
N LEU A 86 -5.87 23.43 -17.24
CA LEU A 86 -5.72 23.18 -18.67
C LEU A 86 -5.53 21.69 -18.99
N SER A 87 -4.93 20.90 -18.11
CA SER A 87 -4.86 19.45 -18.28
C SER A 87 -6.19 18.77 -17.97
N LEU A 88 -6.97 19.26 -17.01
CA LEU A 88 -8.23 18.64 -16.61
C LEU A 88 -9.39 18.92 -17.58
N ARG A 89 -9.49 20.15 -18.10
CA ARG A 89 -10.63 20.57 -18.95
C ARG A 89 -10.87 19.65 -20.15
N PRO A 90 -9.85 19.24 -20.94
CA PRO A 90 -10.09 18.33 -22.05
C PRO A 90 -10.60 16.97 -21.61
N VAL A 91 -10.12 16.45 -20.47
CA VAL A 91 -10.58 15.17 -19.90
C VAL A 91 -12.07 15.27 -19.55
N VAL A 92 -12.48 16.36 -18.89
CA VAL A 92 -13.88 16.58 -18.50
C VAL A 92 -14.78 16.78 -19.73
N ALA A 93 -14.34 17.58 -20.70
CA ALA A 93 -15.10 17.84 -21.93
C ALA A 93 -15.31 16.58 -22.77
N ALA A 94 -14.36 15.65 -22.76
CA ALA A 94 -14.46 14.36 -23.43
C ALA A 94 -15.05 13.25 -22.55
N HIS A 95 -15.71 13.61 -21.44
CA HIS A 95 -16.32 12.67 -20.51
C HIS A 95 -15.39 11.56 -20.02
N PHE A 96 -14.14 11.90 -19.72
CA PHE A 96 -13.10 10.99 -19.23
C PHE A 96 -12.81 9.84 -20.19
N SER A 97 -12.73 10.13 -21.49
CA SER A 97 -12.35 9.12 -22.49
C SER A 97 -11.00 8.47 -22.17
N ASP A 98 -10.88 7.19 -22.50
CA ASP A 98 -9.69 6.37 -22.20
C ASP A 98 -8.39 7.02 -22.70
N ASN A 99 -8.40 7.57 -23.91
CA ASN A 99 -7.23 8.25 -24.49
C ASN A 99 -6.75 9.44 -23.65
N LEU A 100 -7.68 10.22 -23.09
CA LEU A 100 -7.34 11.40 -22.31
C LEU A 100 -7.03 11.06 -20.86
N LEU A 101 -7.67 10.05 -20.26
CA LEU A 101 -7.26 9.50 -18.97
C LEU A 101 -5.84 8.94 -19.04
N ARG A 102 -5.54 8.15 -20.08
CA ARG A 102 -4.19 7.64 -20.37
C ARG A 102 -3.18 8.79 -20.48
N SER A 103 -3.50 9.81 -21.28
CA SER A 103 -2.62 10.99 -21.45
C SER A 103 -2.40 11.73 -20.14
N PHE A 104 -3.44 11.89 -19.32
CA PHE A 104 -3.35 12.53 -18.01
C PHE A 104 -2.48 11.72 -17.04
N LEU A 105 -2.63 10.39 -17.02
CA LEU A 105 -1.81 9.50 -16.20
C LEU A 105 -0.33 9.56 -16.60
N ILE A 106 -0.05 9.47 -17.91
CA ILE A 106 1.32 9.45 -18.45
C ILE A 106 2.02 10.80 -18.31
N HIS A 107 1.33 11.91 -18.50
CA HIS A 107 1.98 13.22 -18.61
C HIS A 107 1.81 14.12 -17.38
N ILE A 108 0.79 13.90 -16.57
CA ILE A 108 0.50 14.73 -15.39
C ILE A 108 0.74 13.92 -14.11
N MET A 109 0.05 12.79 -13.92
CA MET A 109 0.14 12.01 -12.68
C MET A 109 1.45 11.25 -12.50
N SER A 110 2.24 11.08 -13.56
CA SER A 110 3.59 10.51 -13.46
C SER A 110 4.67 11.53 -13.09
N VAL A 111 4.34 12.83 -13.06
CA VAL A 111 5.30 13.88 -12.66
C VAL A 111 5.69 13.65 -11.19
N PRO A 112 6.99 13.67 -10.84
CA PRO A 112 7.45 13.43 -9.49
C PRO A 112 6.71 14.30 -8.47
N ALA A 113 6.11 13.66 -7.47
CA ALA A 113 5.44 14.29 -6.34
C ALA A 113 4.33 15.32 -6.67
N VAL A 114 3.71 15.24 -7.85
CA VAL A 114 2.69 16.23 -8.27
C VAL A 114 1.51 16.31 -7.29
N VAL A 115 1.03 15.19 -6.75
CA VAL A 115 -0.09 15.17 -5.79
C VAL A 115 0.31 15.83 -4.47
N PHE A 116 1.56 15.64 -4.02
CA PHE A 116 2.09 16.35 -2.86
C PHE A 116 2.17 17.86 -3.09
N HIS A 117 2.61 18.28 -4.28
CA HIS A 117 2.65 19.70 -4.62
C HIS A 117 1.25 20.31 -4.73
N PHE A 118 0.28 19.60 -5.33
CA PHE A 118 -1.10 20.06 -5.38
C PHE A 118 -1.71 20.19 -3.98
N SER A 119 -1.52 19.21 -3.09
CA SER A 119 -2.07 19.29 -1.73
C SER A 119 -1.45 20.41 -0.90
N THR A 120 -0.18 20.74 -1.13
CA THR A 120 0.54 21.76 -0.35
C THR A 120 0.39 23.17 -0.91
N LEU A 121 0.45 23.34 -2.24
CA LEU A 121 0.52 24.66 -2.89
C LEU A 121 -0.83 25.13 -3.44
N THR A 122 -1.64 24.20 -3.96
CA THR A 122 -2.89 24.50 -4.68
C THR A 122 -4.04 23.58 -4.21
N PRO A 123 -4.54 23.72 -2.97
CA PRO A 123 -5.62 22.87 -2.45
C PRO A 123 -6.89 22.90 -3.31
N GLU A 124 -7.13 23.98 -4.05
CA GLU A 124 -8.22 24.07 -5.01
C GLU A 124 -8.12 23.02 -6.14
N CYS A 125 -6.92 22.64 -6.57
CA CYS A 125 -6.71 21.56 -7.54
C CYS A 125 -7.12 20.21 -6.94
N MET A 126 -6.78 19.96 -5.67
CA MET A 126 -7.22 18.75 -4.98
C MET A 126 -8.74 18.68 -4.85
N ALA A 127 -9.38 19.80 -4.51
CA ALA A 127 -10.86 19.87 -4.46
C ALA A 127 -11.49 19.57 -5.83
N ALA A 128 -10.88 20.05 -6.92
CA ALA A 128 -11.32 19.72 -8.28
C ALA A 128 -11.12 18.22 -8.62
N MET A 129 -9.99 17.62 -8.23
CA MET A 129 -9.77 16.17 -8.41
C MET A 129 -10.85 15.34 -7.68
N GLN A 130 -11.23 15.75 -6.47
CA GLN A 130 -12.29 15.13 -5.69
C GLN A 130 -13.68 15.33 -6.32
N THR A 131 -13.99 16.56 -6.74
CA THR A 131 -15.26 16.90 -7.39
C THR A 131 -15.49 16.09 -8.66
N HIS A 132 -14.42 15.82 -9.41
CA HIS A 132 -14.47 15.03 -10.63
C HIS A 132 -14.22 13.53 -10.41
N ASP A 133 -14.11 13.08 -9.15
CA ASP A 133 -13.93 11.67 -8.79
C ASP A 133 -12.75 11.02 -9.55
N LEU A 134 -11.65 11.76 -9.69
CA LEU A 134 -10.52 11.33 -10.51
C LEU A 134 -9.83 10.08 -9.96
N PHE A 135 -9.75 9.95 -8.63
CA PHE A 135 -9.10 8.79 -8.02
C PHE A 135 -9.79 7.48 -8.42
N ARG A 136 -11.13 7.40 -8.27
CA ARG A 136 -11.91 6.24 -8.73
C ARG A 136 -11.69 5.95 -10.20
N LYS A 137 -11.70 6.98 -11.04
CA LYS A 137 -11.52 6.83 -12.50
C LYS A 137 -10.15 6.30 -12.84
N PHE A 138 -9.10 6.75 -12.15
CA PHE A 138 -7.75 6.22 -12.35
C PHE A 138 -7.66 4.75 -11.94
N VAL A 139 -8.19 4.40 -10.77
CA VAL A 139 -8.19 3.00 -10.28
C VAL A 139 -8.97 2.07 -11.22
N ILE A 140 -10.18 2.46 -11.62
CA ILE A 140 -10.98 1.66 -12.58
C ILE A 140 -10.30 1.60 -13.96
N PHE A 141 -9.64 2.67 -14.39
CA PHE A 141 -8.93 2.69 -15.66
C PHE A 141 -7.75 1.71 -15.65
N LEU A 142 -6.96 1.73 -14.58
CA LEU A 142 -5.75 0.93 -14.38
C LEU A 142 -6.05 -0.54 -14.06
N SER A 143 -7.21 -0.85 -13.48
CA SER A 143 -7.57 -2.24 -13.18
C SER A 143 -7.68 -3.14 -14.42
N ARG A 144 -7.79 -2.53 -15.60
CA ARG A 144 -7.66 -3.17 -16.91
C ARG A 144 -6.18 -3.44 -17.21
N GLU A 145 -5.82 -4.71 -17.24
CA GLU A 145 -4.44 -5.18 -17.37
C GLU A 145 -3.70 -4.58 -18.58
N GLU A 146 -4.33 -4.55 -19.75
CA GLU A 146 -3.75 -3.95 -20.96
C GLU A 146 -3.40 -2.46 -20.78
N GLN A 147 -4.25 -1.70 -20.07
CA GLN A 147 -4.07 -0.27 -19.85
C GLN A 147 -2.95 0.00 -18.84
N CYS A 148 -2.90 -0.76 -17.74
CA CYS A 148 -1.83 -0.66 -16.75
C CYS A 148 -0.48 -1.01 -17.37
N ALA A 149 -0.42 -2.12 -18.12
CA ALA A 149 0.81 -2.57 -18.78
C ALA A 149 1.31 -1.54 -19.79
N ASP A 150 0.44 -0.99 -20.63
CA ASP A 150 0.78 0.05 -21.60
C ASP A 150 1.32 1.33 -20.92
N ILE A 151 0.67 1.80 -19.85
CA ILE A 151 1.16 2.95 -19.09
C ILE A 151 2.53 2.68 -18.49
N CYS A 152 2.74 1.52 -17.86
CA CYS A 152 4.02 1.16 -17.27
C CYS A 152 5.14 1.12 -18.31
N VAL A 153 4.87 0.55 -19.49
CA VAL A 153 5.82 0.53 -20.62
C VAL A 153 6.17 1.95 -21.07
N CYS A 154 5.18 2.85 -21.17
CA CYS A 154 5.42 4.24 -21.56
C CYS A 154 6.22 5.05 -20.53
N LEU A 155 6.06 4.73 -19.24
CA LEU A 155 6.69 5.47 -18.14
C LEU A 155 8.06 4.93 -17.76
N GLU A 156 8.35 3.67 -18.10
CA GLU A 156 9.51 2.95 -17.58
C GLU A 156 9.54 2.86 -16.04
N GLY A 157 10.55 2.23 -15.46
CA GLY A 157 10.59 1.94 -14.02
C GLY A 157 10.44 3.18 -13.12
N SER A 158 11.20 4.24 -13.39
CA SER A 158 11.31 5.41 -12.51
C SER A 158 10.06 6.30 -12.51
N HIS A 159 9.43 6.55 -13.67
CA HIS A 159 8.19 7.33 -13.69
C HIS A 159 6.96 6.49 -13.35
N THR A 160 7.01 5.16 -13.53
CA THR A 160 5.99 4.26 -12.97
C THR A 160 5.98 4.38 -11.44
N LEU A 161 7.17 4.44 -10.80
CA LEU A 161 7.26 4.67 -9.36
C LEU A 161 6.69 6.04 -8.95
N CYS A 162 6.88 7.09 -9.76
CA CYS A 162 6.29 8.40 -9.50
C CYS A 162 4.76 8.36 -9.59
N LEU A 163 4.20 7.71 -10.61
CA LEU A 163 2.77 7.48 -10.73
C LEU A 163 2.24 6.70 -9.52
N LEU A 164 2.92 5.63 -9.13
CA LEU A 164 2.56 4.81 -7.97
C LEU A 164 2.53 5.64 -6.67
N GLY A 165 3.55 6.46 -6.41
CA GLY A 165 3.56 7.36 -5.25
C GLY A 165 2.41 8.38 -5.29
N ASN A 166 2.13 8.97 -6.45
CA ASN A 166 1.03 9.91 -6.61
C ASN A 166 -0.35 9.24 -6.39
N LEU A 167 -0.55 8.02 -6.88
CA LEU A 167 -1.78 7.24 -6.65
C LEU A 167 -1.95 6.86 -5.18
N ILE A 168 -0.89 6.43 -4.51
CA ILE A 168 -0.92 6.11 -3.07
C ILE A 168 -1.30 7.33 -2.25
N HIS A 169 -0.67 8.48 -2.51
CA HIS A 169 -1.01 9.72 -1.80
C HIS A 169 -2.44 10.17 -2.10
N LEU A 170 -2.91 10.01 -3.34
CA LEU A 170 -4.28 10.32 -3.71
C LEU A 170 -5.28 9.40 -3.01
N GLY A 171 -5.00 8.10 -2.90
CA GLY A 171 -5.82 7.14 -2.16
C GLY A 171 -5.90 7.48 -0.67
N PHE A 172 -4.77 7.86 -0.05
CA PHE A 172 -4.73 8.34 1.33
C PHE A 172 -5.63 9.57 1.57
N LEU A 173 -5.72 10.48 0.59
CA LEU A 173 -6.58 11.66 0.66
C LEU A 173 -8.07 11.37 0.34
N ASN A 174 -8.40 10.16 -0.12
CA ASN A 174 -9.73 9.77 -0.59
C ASN A 174 -10.18 8.44 0.06
N GLU A 175 -10.18 8.39 1.40
CA GLU A 175 -10.44 7.17 2.19
C GLU A 175 -11.72 6.42 1.78
N LYS A 176 -12.83 7.11 1.55
CA LYS A 176 -14.10 6.48 1.11
C LYS A 176 -13.96 5.76 -0.23
N VAL A 177 -13.32 6.40 -1.19
CA VAL A 177 -13.12 5.80 -2.52
C VAL A 177 -12.11 4.66 -2.43
N LEU A 178 -11.08 4.80 -1.59
CA LEU A 178 -10.12 3.73 -1.32
C LEU A 178 -10.79 2.50 -0.70
N GLU A 179 -11.74 2.68 0.22
CA GLU A 179 -12.52 1.59 0.80
C GLU A 179 -13.39 0.88 -0.26
N GLU A 180 -14.10 1.66 -1.08
CA GLU A 180 -14.97 1.13 -2.14
C GLU A 180 -14.19 0.41 -3.25
N GLU A 181 -13.01 0.91 -3.62
CA GLU A 181 -12.19 0.39 -4.73
C GLU A 181 -10.92 -0.37 -4.27
N ALA A 182 -10.89 -0.83 -3.02
CA ALA A 182 -9.68 -1.41 -2.40
C ALA A 182 -9.07 -2.56 -3.23
N SER A 183 -9.91 -3.44 -3.76
CA SER A 183 -9.44 -4.60 -4.55
C SER A 183 -8.76 -4.17 -5.86
N HIS A 184 -9.33 -3.19 -6.57
CA HIS A 184 -8.73 -2.65 -7.79
C HIS A 184 -7.43 -1.90 -7.45
N PHE A 185 -7.45 -1.06 -6.42
CA PHE A 185 -6.26 -0.32 -5.97
C PHE A 185 -5.11 -1.25 -5.60
N VAL A 186 -5.37 -2.31 -4.84
CA VAL A 186 -4.36 -3.31 -4.46
C VAL A 186 -3.78 -4.01 -5.69
N LYS A 187 -4.63 -4.39 -6.65
CA LYS A 187 -4.21 -4.99 -7.91
C LYS A 187 -3.31 -4.03 -8.71
N ASP A 188 -3.76 -2.79 -8.93
CA ASP A 188 -3.03 -1.80 -9.72
C ASP A 188 -1.62 -1.55 -9.17
N LEU A 189 -1.50 -1.38 -7.84
CA LEU A 189 -0.21 -1.18 -7.19
C LEU A 189 0.68 -2.42 -7.28
N THR A 190 0.10 -3.62 -7.15
CA THR A 190 0.84 -4.88 -7.27
C THR A 190 1.41 -5.05 -8.68
N ASP A 191 0.61 -4.75 -9.71
CA ASP A 191 1.02 -4.85 -11.11
C ASP A 191 2.13 -3.84 -11.43
N MET A 192 2.01 -2.59 -10.96
CA MET A 192 3.04 -1.56 -11.13
C MET A 192 4.35 -1.91 -10.41
N LEU A 193 4.30 -2.39 -9.17
CA LEU A 193 5.51 -2.83 -8.45
C LEU A 193 6.17 -4.02 -9.14
N SER A 194 5.38 -5.00 -9.57
CA SER A 194 5.87 -6.17 -10.32
C SER A 194 6.49 -5.75 -11.66
N TYR A 195 5.95 -4.73 -12.33
CA TYR A 195 6.58 -4.13 -13.50
C TYR A 195 7.94 -3.49 -13.14
N CYS A 196 8.01 -2.66 -12.10
CA CYS A 196 9.26 -2.05 -11.66
C CYS A 196 10.33 -3.11 -11.33
N GLN A 197 9.96 -4.19 -10.63
CA GLN A 197 10.87 -5.29 -10.30
C GLN A 197 11.42 -5.99 -11.56
N ARG A 198 10.56 -6.30 -12.53
CA ARG A 198 10.96 -6.90 -13.81
C ARG A 198 11.86 -5.96 -14.60
N TYR A 199 11.50 -4.68 -14.68
CA TYR A 199 12.26 -3.65 -15.40
C TYR A 199 13.68 -3.52 -14.83
N VAL A 200 13.83 -3.42 -13.51
CA VAL A 200 15.14 -3.35 -12.82
C VAL A 200 15.96 -4.61 -13.08
N SER A 201 15.31 -5.78 -13.00
CA SER A 201 15.98 -7.07 -13.21
C SER A 201 16.50 -7.25 -14.64
N GLN A 202 15.77 -6.77 -15.63
CA GLN A 202 16.16 -6.82 -17.05
C GLN A 202 17.26 -5.82 -17.40
N LYS A 203 17.37 -4.69 -16.68
CA LYS A 203 18.36 -3.64 -16.94
C LYS A 203 19.64 -3.78 -16.12
N LYS A 204 19.98 -4.98 -15.64
CA LYS A 204 21.29 -5.24 -15.01
C LYS A 204 22.39 -5.23 -16.07
N SER A 205 23.38 -4.35 -15.92
CA SER A 205 24.52 -4.22 -16.83
C SER A 205 25.79 -3.83 -16.06
N ASN A 206 26.94 -3.75 -16.74
CA ASN A 206 28.18 -3.24 -16.12
C ASN A 206 28.14 -1.72 -15.87
N LEU A 207 27.22 -1.00 -16.52
CA LEU A 207 27.02 0.44 -16.38
C LEU A 207 25.67 0.69 -15.71
N THR A 208 25.66 0.67 -14.38
CA THR A 208 24.45 0.89 -13.57
C THR A 208 24.52 2.21 -12.83
N HIS A 209 23.34 2.80 -12.60
CA HIS A 209 23.16 3.96 -11.77
C HIS A 209 22.35 3.58 -10.53
N TRP A 210 22.64 4.22 -9.40
CA TRP A 210 21.91 4.02 -8.16
C TRP A 210 20.64 4.86 -8.15
N HIS A 211 19.51 4.21 -7.90
CA HIS A 211 18.23 4.84 -7.66
C HIS A 211 17.87 4.73 -6.16
N PRO A 212 17.45 5.82 -5.47
CA PRO A 212 17.21 5.83 -4.02
C PRO A 212 16.21 4.80 -3.50
N VAL A 213 15.22 4.44 -4.31
CA VAL A 213 14.18 3.47 -3.96
C VAL A 213 14.40 2.08 -4.60
N LEU A 214 14.62 2.04 -5.92
CA LEU A 214 14.72 0.81 -6.72
C LEU A 214 16.11 0.15 -6.74
N GLY A 215 17.15 0.83 -6.23
CA GLY A 215 18.52 0.30 -6.23
C GLY A 215 19.25 0.44 -7.57
N TRP A 216 20.12 -0.52 -7.90
CA TRP A 216 21.04 -0.43 -9.04
C TRP A 216 20.46 -1.01 -10.32
N PHE A 217 20.39 -0.20 -11.39
CA PHE A 217 20.07 -0.64 -12.75
C PHE A 217 20.57 0.34 -13.80
N SER A 218 20.64 -0.10 -15.06
CA SER A 218 21.04 0.73 -16.20
C SER A 218 19.91 1.70 -16.57
N GLN A 219 20.14 3.00 -16.41
CA GLN A 219 19.22 4.06 -16.84
C GLN A 219 19.98 5.37 -17.08
N THR A 220 19.39 6.30 -17.83
CA THR A 220 19.91 7.66 -17.91
C THR A 220 19.74 8.37 -16.55
N VAL A 221 20.73 9.17 -16.16
CA VAL A 221 20.64 9.95 -14.92
C VAL A 221 19.71 11.14 -15.15
N ASP A 222 18.60 11.15 -14.43
CA ASP A 222 17.71 12.29 -14.31
C ASP A 222 17.93 12.96 -12.93
N TYR A 223 18.59 14.12 -12.95
CA TYR A 223 18.92 14.87 -11.73
C TYR A 223 17.68 15.42 -11.03
N GLY A 224 16.68 15.88 -11.79
CA GLY A 224 15.46 16.46 -11.22
C GLY A 224 14.60 15.40 -10.55
N LEU A 225 14.51 14.23 -11.19
CA LEU A 225 13.90 13.04 -10.60
C LEU A 225 14.58 12.69 -9.27
N ASN A 226 15.92 12.53 -9.27
CA ASN A 226 16.67 12.18 -8.07
C ASN A 226 16.49 13.20 -6.93
N GLU A 227 16.48 14.50 -7.24
CA GLU A 227 16.24 15.56 -6.24
C GLU A 227 14.82 15.48 -5.63
N SER A 228 13.86 14.95 -6.37
CA SER A 228 12.46 14.81 -5.95
C SER A 228 12.15 13.51 -5.22
N MET A 229 13.08 12.55 -5.22
CA MET A 229 12.87 11.24 -4.61
C MET A 229 12.54 11.26 -3.12
N PRO A 230 13.02 12.19 -2.28
CA PRO A 230 12.55 12.30 -0.90
C PRO A 230 11.03 12.54 -0.80
N LEU A 231 10.46 13.34 -1.71
CA LEU A 231 9.02 13.62 -1.75
C LEU A 231 8.24 12.41 -2.26
N VAL A 232 8.73 11.74 -3.32
CA VAL A 232 8.12 10.50 -3.83
C VAL A 232 8.14 9.41 -2.75
N THR A 233 9.27 9.24 -2.06
CA THR A 233 9.39 8.28 -0.94
C THR A 233 8.40 8.59 0.18
N ARG A 234 8.21 9.86 0.52
CA ARG A 234 7.18 10.28 1.49
C ARG A 234 5.77 9.92 1.04
N GLN A 235 5.49 9.97 -0.27
CA GLN A 235 4.20 9.53 -0.79
C GLN A 235 4.03 8.02 -0.70
N LEU A 236 5.07 7.25 -1.03
CA LEU A 236 5.07 5.79 -0.86
C LEU A 236 4.77 5.39 0.59
N GLN A 237 5.31 6.14 1.56
CA GLN A 237 5.09 5.89 2.99
C GLN A 237 3.63 5.88 3.42
N TYR A 238 2.73 6.56 2.71
CA TYR A 238 1.31 6.48 3.03
C TYR A 238 0.73 5.07 2.82
N LEU A 239 1.33 4.22 1.98
CA LEU A 239 0.87 2.84 1.76
C LEU A 239 0.96 1.99 3.03
N TRP A 240 1.98 2.19 3.86
CA TRP A 240 2.10 1.57 5.18
C TRP A 240 1.80 2.56 6.32
N GLY A 241 1.02 3.60 6.01
CA GLY A 241 0.44 4.49 7.02
C GLY A 241 -0.80 3.85 7.66
N VAL A 242 -1.04 4.13 8.94
CA VAL A 242 -2.15 3.55 9.72
C VAL A 242 -3.51 3.65 9.02
N PRO A 243 -3.91 4.78 8.39
CA PRO A 243 -5.21 4.86 7.71
C PRO A 243 -5.35 3.86 6.57
N VAL A 244 -4.35 3.78 5.67
CA VAL A 244 -4.37 2.85 4.54
C VAL A 244 -4.33 1.39 5.01
N ILE A 245 -3.48 1.07 5.99
CA ILE A 245 -3.43 -0.28 6.59
C ILE A 245 -4.81 -0.66 7.15
N ARG A 246 -5.47 0.23 7.87
CA ARG A 246 -6.81 -0.03 8.45
C ARG A 246 -7.85 -0.26 7.37
N THR A 247 -7.82 0.50 6.28
CA THR A 247 -8.73 0.31 5.14
C THR A 247 -8.48 -1.02 4.43
N LEU A 248 -7.21 -1.34 4.11
CA LEU A 248 -6.86 -2.54 3.34
C LEU A 248 -7.05 -3.84 4.15
N PHE A 249 -6.68 -3.83 5.44
CA PHE A 249 -6.86 -4.97 6.35
C PHE A 249 -8.15 -4.91 7.17
N CYS A 250 -9.18 -4.18 6.71
CA CYS A 250 -10.43 -4.02 7.46
C CYS A 250 -11.06 -5.36 7.87
N ASP A 251 -11.04 -6.35 6.97
CA ASP A 251 -11.58 -7.71 7.21
C ASP A 251 -10.84 -8.47 8.33
N VAL A 252 -9.53 -8.22 8.49
CA VAL A 252 -8.73 -8.79 9.59
C VAL A 252 -8.94 -8.00 10.88
N LEU A 253 -8.94 -6.66 10.79
CA LEU A 253 -8.91 -5.76 11.94
C LEU A 253 -10.27 -5.58 12.62
N SER A 254 -11.37 -5.68 11.87
CA SER A 254 -12.75 -5.52 12.36
C SER A 254 -13.20 -6.66 13.28
N LYS A 255 -12.50 -7.80 13.23
CA LYS A 255 -12.73 -8.91 14.15
C LYS A 255 -12.42 -8.49 15.58
N LYS A 256 -13.45 -8.52 16.43
CA LYS A 256 -13.27 -8.49 17.87
C LYS A 256 -12.65 -9.82 18.29
N LEU A 257 -11.41 -9.77 18.80
CA LEU A 257 -10.87 -10.86 19.60
C LEU A 257 -11.81 -10.98 20.82
N GLU A 258 -12.62 -12.04 20.87
CA GLU A 258 -13.69 -12.17 21.86
C GLU A 258 -13.17 -11.96 23.29
N SER A 259 -13.65 -10.88 23.91
CA SER A 259 -13.72 -10.72 25.36
C SER A 259 -15.19 -10.80 25.72
N GLN A 260 -15.70 -11.99 26.06
CA GLN A 260 -17.11 -12.11 26.46
C GLN A 260 -17.34 -11.52 27.85
N GLU A 261 -18.40 -10.71 27.97
CA GLU A 261 -18.98 -10.28 29.25
C GLU A 261 -19.44 -11.51 30.06
N PRO A 262 -19.37 -11.45 31.41
CA PRO A 262 -19.74 -12.59 32.24
C PRO A 262 -21.26 -12.81 32.21
N THR A 263 -21.66 -14.04 31.90
CA THR A 263 -23.00 -14.57 32.16
C THR A 263 -23.39 -14.35 33.63
N PRO A 264 -24.65 -13.95 33.93
CA PRO A 264 -25.08 -13.71 35.30
C PRO A 264 -25.14 -15.03 36.08
N PRO A 265 -24.60 -15.10 37.31
CA PRO A 265 -24.69 -16.31 38.12
C PRO A 265 -26.10 -16.48 38.69
N SER A 266 -26.55 -17.74 38.72
CA SER A 266 -27.76 -18.17 39.40
C SER A 266 -27.71 -17.90 40.91
N ALA A 267 -28.85 -17.48 41.45
CA ALA A 267 -29.01 -17.11 42.85
C ALA A 267 -29.06 -18.34 43.77
N GLN A 268 -28.29 -18.33 44.87
CA GLN A 268 -28.59 -19.05 46.13
C GLN A 268 -27.82 -18.43 47.32
N PRO A 269 -28.26 -18.68 48.58
CA PRO A 269 -28.49 -17.62 49.55
C PRO A 269 -27.36 -17.39 50.58
N THR A 270 -27.49 -16.24 51.21
CA THR A 270 -26.60 -15.53 52.13
C THR A 270 -26.25 -16.25 53.43
N THR A 271 -24.96 -16.23 53.79
CA THR A 271 -24.51 -16.02 55.17
C THR A 271 -23.24 -15.15 55.20
N SER A 272 -23.25 -14.21 56.12
CA SER A 272 -22.32 -13.09 56.29
C SER A 272 -21.24 -13.37 57.34
N GLN A 273 -19.99 -12.96 57.10
CA GLN A 273 -19.20 -12.07 57.98
C GLN A 273 -17.75 -11.83 57.50
N ASN A 274 -17.41 -10.53 57.40
CA ASN A 274 -16.15 -9.78 57.56
C ASN A 274 -14.77 -10.44 57.31
N ASN A 275 -14.00 -9.87 56.35
CA ASN A 275 -12.66 -9.27 56.58
C ASN A 275 -12.06 -8.61 55.30
N LEU A 276 -11.63 -7.34 55.43
CA LEU A 276 -10.57 -6.56 54.74
C LEU A 276 -10.42 -6.57 53.18
N PRO A 277 -10.20 -5.40 52.52
CA PRO A 277 -10.24 -5.28 51.06
C PRO A 277 -8.84 -5.33 50.40
N VAL A 278 -8.24 -6.51 50.21
CA VAL A 278 -6.99 -6.63 49.39
C VAL A 278 -6.93 -7.90 48.53
N LYS A 279 -8.06 -8.42 48.02
CA LYS A 279 -8.06 -9.66 47.20
C LYS A 279 -8.76 -9.59 45.83
N ASN A 280 -8.93 -8.40 45.25
CA ASN A 280 -9.57 -8.26 43.92
C ASN A 280 -8.62 -7.89 42.76
N LEU A 281 -7.30 -7.80 42.97
CA LEU A 281 -6.37 -7.52 41.86
C LEU A 281 -5.92 -8.77 41.09
N PHE A 282 -5.95 -9.95 41.71
CA PHE A 282 -5.44 -11.19 41.10
C PHE A 282 -6.46 -11.99 40.27
N LYS A 283 -7.74 -11.58 40.22
CA LYS A 283 -8.75 -12.26 39.40
C LYS A 283 -8.83 -11.77 37.96
N ARG A 284 -8.32 -10.56 37.66
CA ARG A 284 -8.32 -9.98 36.30
C ARG A 284 -7.21 -10.53 35.39
N ALA A 285 -6.16 -11.13 35.95
CA ALA A 285 -5.08 -11.76 35.18
C ALA A 285 -5.47 -13.15 34.66
N PHE A 286 -6.29 -13.91 35.39
CA PHE A 286 -6.64 -15.28 35.01
C PHE A 286 -7.74 -15.36 33.93
N GLN A 287 -8.57 -14.32 33.80
CA GLN A 287 -9.56 -14.22 32.71
C GLN A 287 -8.92 -13.93 31.34
N LYS A 288 -7.75 -13.28 31.31
CA LYS A 288 -6.97 -13.05 30.08
C LYS A 288 -6.34 -14.33 29.51
N SER A 289 -6.23 -15.44 30.26
CA SER A 289 -5.75 -16.75 29.75
C SER A 289 -6.85 -17.58 29.08
N ALA A 290 -8.13 -17.27 29.30
CA ALA A 290 -9.23 -17.99 28.64
C ALA A 290 -9.41 -17.55 27.17
N SER A 291 -9.21 -16.26 26.85
CA SER A 291 -9.30 -15.76 25.48
C SER A 291 -8.17 -16.29 24.58
N VAL A 292 -6.98 -16.53 25.16
CA VAL A 292 -5.82 -17.12 24.45
C VAL A 292 -6.11 -18.56 24.05
N ARG A 293 -6.76 -19.32 24.92
CA ARG A 293 -7.16 -20.70 24.64
C ARG A 293 -8.14 -20.83 23.47
N ASN A 294 -8.85 -19.76 23.11
CA ASN A 294 -9.73 -19.73 21.94
C ASN A 294 -9.01 -19.30 20.65
N ILE A 295 -7.98 -18.44 20.72
CA ILE A 295 -7.09 -18.14 19.57
C ILE A 295 -6.25 -19.37 19.21
N LEU A 296 -5.83 -20.14 20.22
CA LEU A 296 -5.02 -21.35 20.08
C LEU A 296 -5.78 -22.60 19.64
N LYS A 297 -7.12 -22.56 19.61
CA LYS A 297 -7.91 -23.64 19.03
C LYS A 297 -8.24 -23.25 17.59
N PRO A 298 -7.82 -24.01 16.58
CA PRO A 298 -8.27 -23.78 15.21
C PRO A 298 -9.79 -23.92 15.20
N VAL A 299 -10.50 -22.79 15.21
CA VAL A 299 -11.97 -22.79 15.11
C VAL A 299 -12.39 -23.15 13.69
N GLY A 300 -11.47 -23.04 12.72
CA GLY A 300 -11.69 -23.38 11.33
C GLY A 300 -12.88 -22.65 10.73
N GLY A 301 -13.28 -23.08 9.53
CA GLY A 301 -14.54 -22.66 8.94
C GLY A 301 -14.44 -21.48 7.98
N LYS A 302 -13.26 -20.86 7.82
CA LYS A 302 -13.04 -19.93 6.70
C LYS A 302 -12.67 -20.69 5.43
N ARG A 303 -13.49 -20.53 4.40
CA ARG A 303 -13.18 -21.09 3.08
C ARG A 303 -12.14 -20.26 2.36
N VAL A 304 -11.16 -20.92 1.78
CA VAL A 304 -10.03 -20.29 1.06
C VAL A 304 -10.51 -19.49 -0.16
N ASP A 305 -11.60 -19.93 -0.79
CA ASP A 305 -12.24 -19.29 -1.95
C ASP A 305 -13.17 -18.13 -1.57
N SER A 306 -13.32 -17.81 -0.28
CA SER A 306 -14.17 -16.70 0.14
C SER A 306 -13.56 -15.35 -0.26
N ALA A 307 -14.43 -14.40 -0.65
CA ALA A 307 -14.01 -13.07 -1.06
C ALA A 307 -13.17 -12.33 0.01
N GLU A 308 -13.50 -12.55 1.29
CA GLU A 308 -12.74 -12.03 2.43
C GLU A 308 -11.29 -12.52 2.41
N VAL A 309 -11.08 -13.83 2.24
CA VAL A 309 -9.73 -14.44 2.20
C VAL A 309 -8.95 -13.99 0.99
N GLN A 310 -9.58 -13.97 -0.19
CA GLN A 310 -8.94 -13.52 -1.44
C GLN A 310 -8.48 -12.05 -1.36
N LYS A 311 -9.28 -11.18 -0.71
CA LYS A 311 -8.92 -9.78 -0.48
C LYS A 311 -7.72 -9.65 0.46
N VAL A 312 -7.74 -10.34 1.60
CA VAL A 312 -6.61 -10.31 2.56
C VAL A 312 -5.33 -10.86 1.94
N CYS A 313 -5.43 -11.96 1.19
CA CYS A 313 -4.30 -12.53 0.44
C CYS A 313 -3.73 -11.54 -0.57
N SER A 314 -4.57 -10.85 -1.34
CA SER A 314 -4.15 -9.86 -2.34
C SER A 314 -3.43 -8.67 -1.68
N VAL A 315 -3.91 -8.21 -0.52
CA VAL A 315 -3.22 -7.17 0.27
C VAL A 315 -1.85 -7.67 0.75
N CYS A 316 -1.77 -8.94 1.19
CA CYS A 316 -0.49 -9.51 1.61
C CYS A 316 0.50 -9.63 0.45
N VAL A 317 0.03 -10.02 -0.74
CA VAL A 317 0.82 -10.05 -1.97
C VAL A 317 1.33 -8.65 -2.29
N LEU A 318 0.49 -7.61 -2.23
CA LEU A 318 0.93 -6.23 -2.45
C LEU A 318 2.11 -5.85 -1.55
N TYR A 319 2.01 -6.09 -0.24
CA TYR A 319 3.09 -5.73 0.69
C TYR A 319 4.34 -6.61 0.50
N GLN A 320 4.19 -7.89 0.14
CA GLN A 320 5.33 -8.73 -0.23
C GLN A 320 6.03 -8.24 -1.51
N THR A 321 5.26 -7.87 -2.53
CA THR A 321 5.80 -7.26 -3.76
C THR A 321 6.48 -5.92 -3.45
N ALA A 322 5.92 -5.11 -2.55
CA ALA A 322 6.56 -3.87 -2.10
C ALA A 322 7.89 -4.14 -1.37
N LEU A 323 7.92 -5.13 -0.47
CA LEU A 323 9.10 -5.51 0.31
C LEU A 323 10.25 -6.06 -0.55
N THR A 324 9.95 -6.67 -1.70
CA THR A 324 10.93 -7.21 -2.65
C THR A 324 11.32 -6.22 -3.75
N THR A 325 10.42 -5.29 -4.10
CA THR A 325 10.66 -4.25 -5.12
C THR A 325 11.40 -3.04 -4.54
N LEU A 326 10.99 -2.58 -3.35
CA LEU A 326 11.48 -1.35 -2.72
C LEU A 326 12.57 -1.64 -1.67
N ASN A 327 13.57 -2.44 -2.05
CA ASN A 327 14.57 -2.98 -1.13
C ASN A 327 15.32 -1.91 -0.32
N GLN A 328 15.55 -0.73 -0.89
CA GLN A 328 16.25 0.37 -0.20
C GLN A 328 15.46 0.95 0.98
N ILE A 329 14.13 0.80 0.97
CA ILE A 329 13.23 1.30 2.02
C ILE A 329 12.46 0.16 2.71
N ARG A 330 12.88 -1.09 2.52
CA ARG A 330 12.26 -2.30 3.10
C ARG A 330 12.00 -2.18 4.61
N LEU A 331 12.98 -1.66 5.36
CA LEU A 331 12.86 -1.50 6.81
C LEU A 331 11.76 -0.50 7.21
N GLN A 332 11.53 0.53 6.41
CA GLN A 332 10.46 1.51 6.66
C GLN A 332 9.09 0.87 6.47
N ILE A 333 8.94 0.00 5.45
CA ILE A 333 7.70 -0.77 5.21
C ILE A 333 7.42 -1.69 6.40
N LEU A 334 8.41 -2.49 6.80
CA LEU A 334 8.26 -3.41 7.95
C LEU A 334 7.87 -2.65 9.22
N THR A 335 8.57 -1.55 9.53
CA THR A 335 8.28 -0.71 10.70
C THR A 335 6.86 -0.13 10.65
N GLY A 336 6.40 0.30 9.48
CA GLY A 336 5.04 0.81 9.30
C GLY A 336 3.96 -0.24 9.53
N LEU A 337 4.17 -1.45 9.00
CA LEU A 337 3.25 -2.57 9.18
C LEU A 337 3.19 -3.06 10.63
N THR A 338 4.33 -3.04 11.33
CA THR A 338 4.40 -3.47 12.74
C THR A 338 3.98 -2.39 13.73
N TYR A 339 3.75 -1.15 13.29
CA TYR A 339 3.32 -0.05 14.16
C TYR A 339 1.88 -0.22 14.67
N LEU A 340 1.05 -0.98 13.96
CA LEU A 340 -0.31 -1.29 14.40
C LEU A 340 -0.29 -2.58 15.24
N ASP A 341 -0.23 -2.44 16.57
CA ASP A 341 -0.03 -3.54 17.54
C ASP A 341 -0.95 -4.75 17.32
N ASP A 342 -2.21 -4.50 16.94
CA ASP A 342 -3.23 -5.53 16.73
C ASP A 342 -3.15 -6.24 15.37
N LEU A 343 -2.38 -5.74 14.40
CA LEU A 343 -2.38 -6.29 13.04
C LEU A 343 -1.83 -7.71 13.01
N LEU A 344 -0.62 -7.93 13.55
CA LEU A 344 0.04 -9.24 13.48
C LEU A 344 -0.70 -10.32 14.29
N PRO A 345 -1.20 -10.05 15.51
CA PRO A 345 -1.97 -11.05 16.26
C PRO A 345 -3.27 -11.43 15.55
N LYS A 346 -3.97 -10.45 14.97
CA LYS A 346 -5.19 -10.72 14.20
C LYS A 346 -4.91 -11.43 12.87
N LEU A 347 -3.80 -11.10 12.21
CA LEU A 347 -3.38 -11.81 11.00
C LEU A 347 -3.00 -13.26 11.31
N TRP A 348 -2.34 -13.51 12.43
CA TRP A 348 -2.07 -14.87 12.91
C TRP A 348 -3.36 -15.65 13.19
N ALA A 349 -4.29 -15.05 13.94
CA ALA A 349 -5.59 -15.65 14.20
C ALA A 349 -6.33 -15.96 12.89
N PHE A 350 -6.30 -15.05 11.92
CA PHE A 350 -6.85 -15.24 10.59
C PHE A 350 -6.23 -16.44 9.87
N ILE A 351 -4.89 -16.55 9.88
CA ILE A 351 -4.14 -17.70 9.33
C ILE A 351 -4.60 -19.02 9.97
N CYS A 352 -4.81 -19.04 11.29
CA CYS A 352 -5.25 -20.24 12.02
C CYS A 352 -6.71 -20.65 11.73
N GLU A 353 -7.57 -19.74 11.28
CA GLU A 353 -8.97 -20.02 10.96
C GLU A 353 -9.18 -20.59 9.55
N LEU A 354 -8.17 -20.53 8.68
CA LEU A 354 -8.28 -20.98 7.30
C LEU A 354 -8.46 -22.49 7.18
N GLY A 355 -9.38 -22.88 6.29
CA GLY A 355 -9.65 -24.27 5.95
C GLY A 355 -10.77 -24.92 6.77
N PRO A 356 -11.28 -26.08 6.29
CA PRO A 356 -12.47 -26.73 6.85
C PRO A 356 -12.28 -27.28 8.28
N GLN A 357 -11.07 -27.70 8.63
CA GLN A 357 -10.73 -28.15 9.99
C GLN A 357 -10.06 -27.05 10.82
N GLY A 358 -9.79 -25.89 10.22
CA GLY A 358 -8.88 -24.89 10.75
C GLY A 358 -7.45 -25.37 10.86
N GLY A 359 -6.54 -24.42 10.99
CA GLY A 359 -5.16 -24.68 11.36
C GLY A 359 -4.19 -24.79 10.19
N LEU A 360 -2.95 -25.05 10.56
CA LEU A 360 -1.78 -24.72 9.76
C LEU A 360 -1.40 -25.81 8.74
N LYS A 361 -2.15 -26.92 8.70
CA LYS A 361 -1.97 -28.01 7.74
C LYS A 361 -2.16 -27.56 6.29
N LEU A 362 -3.08 -26.62 6.05
CA LEU A 362 -3.31 -26.03 4.73
C LEU A 362 -2.01 -25.51 4.11
N PHE A 363 -1.21 -24.77 4.87
CA PHE A 363 0.05 -24.20 4.39
C PHE A 363 1.10 -25.28 4.07
N LEU A 364 1.09 -26.39 4.82
CA LEU A 364 1.95 -27.54 4.54
C LEU A 364 1.54 -28.27 3.25
N GLU A 365 0.26 -28.22 2.87
CA GLU A 365 -0.24 -28.76 1.61
C GLU A 365 0.09 -27.83 0.44
N CYS A 366 0.00 -26.51 0.65
CA CYS A 366 0.40 -25.50 -0.33
C CYS A 366 1.86 -25.63 -0.78
N LEU A 367 2.77 -26.14 0.06
CA LEU A 367 4.17 -26.36 -0.33
C LEU A 367 4.34 -27.28 -1.55
N ASN A 368 3.42 -28.25 -1.71
CA ASN A 368 3.46 -29.26 -2.76
C ASN A 368 2.59 -28.89 -3.98
N ASN A 369 1.82 -27.79 -3.91
CA ASN A 369 0.93 -27.33 -4.96
C ASN A 369 1.44 -26.01 -5.54
N ASP A 370 1.56 -25.91 -6.85
CA ASP A 370 2.04 -24.68 -7.53
C ASP A 370 0.90 -23.85 -8.14
N THR A 371 -0.25 -23.82 -7.48
CA THR A 371 -1.41 -23.02 -7.93
C THR A 371 -1.28 -21.57 -7.48
N ASP A 372 -1.96 -20.64 -8.16
CA ASP A 372 -1.95 -19.22 -7.79
C ASP A 372 -2.55 -19.00 -6.39
N GLU A 373 -3.58 -19.76 -6.01
CA GLU A 373 -4.15 -19.71 -4.66
C GLU A 373 -3.11 -20.14 -3.60
N SER A 374 -2.32 -21.17 -3.89
CA SER A 374 -1.26 -21.65 -2.99
C SER A 374 -0.18 -20.59 -2.82
N LYS A 375 0.25 -19.93 -3.90
CA LYS A 375 1.23 -18.83 -3.86
C LYS A 375 0.73 -17.66 -3.04
N GLN A 376 -0.52 -17.26 -3.21
CA GLN A 376 -1.14 -16.17 -2.46
C GLN A 376 -1.19 -16.45 -0.95
N LEU A 377 -1.60 -17.67 -0.57
CA LEU A 377 -1.58 -18.10 0.84
C LEU A 377 -0.15 -18.08 1.41
N LEU A 378 0.83 -18.61 0.67
CA LEU A 378 2.22 -18.60 1.10
C LEU A 378 2.78 -17.17 1.22
N ALA A 379 2.39 -16.24 0.35
CA ALA A 379 2.76 -14.82 0.46
C ALA A 379 2.22 -14.17 1.74
N MET A 380 0.99 -14.51 2.15
CA MET A 380 0.45 -14.08 3.45
C MET A 380 1.27 -14.63 4.62
N LEU A 381 1.67 -15.90 4.58
CA LEU A 381 2.55 -16.48 5.60
C LEU A 381 3.93 -15.81 5.62
N MET A 382 4.50 -15.52 4.45
CA MET A 382 5.77 -14.80 4.32
C MET A 382 5.69 -13.41 4.95
N LEU A 383 4.64 -12.65 4.65
CA LEU A 383 4.44 -11.31 5.23
C LEU A 383 4.33 -11.35 6.75
N PHE A 384 3.55 -12.29 7.27
CA PHE A 384 3.44 -12.51 8.70
C PHE A 384 4.81 -12.80 9.33
N CYS A 385 5.62 -13.70 8.73
CA CYS A 385 6.94 -14.04 9.25
C CYS A 385 7.91 -12.86 9.19
N ASP A 386 7.97 -12.14 8.07
CA ASP A 386 8.84 -10.97 7.89
C ASP A 386 8.53 -9.86 8.90
N CYS A 387 7.24 -9.54 9.09
CA CYS A 387 6.83 -8.50 10.02
C CYS A 387 7.04 -8.93 11.47
N SER A 388 6.68 -10.17 11.83
CA SER A 388 6.86 -10.68 13.19
C SER A 388 8.34 -10.76 13.58
N ARG A 389 9.19 -11.22 12.64
CA ARG A 389 10.65 -11.21 12.80
C ARG A 389 11.18 -9.81 13.06
N HIS A 390 10.76 -8.83 12.25
CA HIS A 390 11.16 -7.43 12.44
C HIS A 390 10.77 -6.92 13.82
N LEU A 391 9.50 -7.05 14.20
CA LEU A 391 8.98 -6.60 15.49
C LEU A 391 9.75 -7.23 16.66
N ILE A 392 9.89 -8.55 16.67
CA ILE A 392 10.45 -9.26 17.83
C ILE A 392 11.97 -9.07 17.93
N THR A 393 12.62 -8.68 16.82
CA THR A 393 14.03 -8.27 16.86
C THR A 393 14.21 -6.91 17.54
N ILE A 394 13.26 -5.98 17.37
CA ILE A 394 13.38 -4.61 17.91
C ILE A 394 12.85 -4.45 19.33
N LEU A 395 11.91 -5.31 19.78
CA LEU A 395 11.40 -5.29 21.15
C LEU A 395 12.51 -5.61 22.16
N ASP A 396 12.48 -4.94 23.30
CA ASP A 396 13.35 -5.29 24.43
C ASP A 396 12.81 -6.50 25.22
N ASP A 397 13.57 -6.96 26.22
CA ASP A 397 13.19 -8.14 27.02
C ASP A 397 11.98 -7.86 27.94
N ILE A 398 11.79 -6.62 28.40
CA ILE A 398 10.63 -6.26 29.24
C ILE A 398 9.37 -6.27 28.37
N GLU A 399 9.42 -5.57 27.24
CA GLU A 399 8.34 -5.50 26.25
C GLU A 399 7.92 -6.89 25.76
N LEU A 400 8.89 -7.78 25.49
CA LEU A 400 8.61 -9.12 24.98
C LEU A 400 8.11 -10.10 26.04
N TYR A 401 8.80 -10.21 27.18
CA TYR A 401 8.53 -11.28 28.14
C TYR A 401 7.55 -10.88 29.24
N GLU A 402 7.56 -9.61 29.65
CA GLU A 402 6.76 -9.13 30.78
C GLU A 402 5.48 -8.45 30.30
N GLU A 403 5.62 -7.50 29.37
CA GLU A 403 4.48 -6.79 28.80
C GLU A 403 3.76 -7.62 27.73
N GLN A 404 4.50 -8.50 27.04
CA GLN A 404 4.01 -9.36 25.96
C GLN A 404 3.35 -8.53 24.85
N ILE A 405 4.08 -7.52 24.37
CA ILE A 405 3.63 -6.65 23.28
C ILE A 405 3.36 -7.49 22.02
N SER A 406 2.19 -7.25 21.42
CA SER A 406 1.60 -7.98 20.29
C SER A 406 1.31 -9.47 20.56
N PHE A 407 2.29 -10.27 20.96
CA PHE A 407 2.12 -11.71 21.13
C PHE A 407 2.30 -12.15 22.56
N LYS A 408 1.40 -13.03 23.01
CA LYS A 408 1.60 -13.76 24.25
C LYS A 408 2.60 -14.88 24.06
N THR A 409 3.25 -15.24 25.15
CA THR A 409 4.21 -16.34 25.17
C THR A 409 3.64 -17.66 24.65
N GLU A 410 2.39 -17.99 24.99
CA GLU A 410 1.70 -19.19 24.50
C GLU A 410 1.49 -19.18 22.97
N GLU A 411 1.29 -18.00 22.39
CA GLU A 411 1.17 -17.82 20.94
C GLU A 411 2.54 -18.01 20.27
N LEU A 412 3.62 -17.47 20.86
CA LEU A 412 4.99 -17.67 20.37
C LEU A 412 5.41 -19.14 20.36
N ILE A 413 5.00 -19.93 21.37
CA ILE A 413 5.23 -21.39 21.41
C ILE A 413 4.49 -22.06 20.24
N THR A 414 3.24 -21.67 19.99
CA THR A 414 2.44 -22.26 18.92
C THR A 414 2.98 -21.91 17.54
N ILE A 415 3.35 -20.64 17.34
CA ILE A 415 4.00 -20.16 16.13
C ILE A 415 5.30 -20.93 15.89
N SER A 416 6.21 -20.99 16.87
CA SER A 416 7.49 -21.71 16.72
C SER A 416 7.31 -23.21 16.47
N SER A 417 6.34 -23.88 17.11
CA SER A 417 6.02 -25.29 16.83
C SER A 417 5.61 -25.52 15.36
N PHE A 418 4.76 -24.64 14.84
CA PHE A 418 4.39 -24.67 13.43
C PHE A 418 5.56 -24.41 12.51
N LEU A 419 6.33 -23.35 12.75
CA LEU A 419 7.48 -22.98 11.92
C LEU A 419 8.53 -24.10 11.92
N ASN A 420 8.79 -24.75 13.07
CA ASN A 420 9.66 -25.93 13.16
C ASN A 420 9.18 -27.04 12.23
N THR A 421 7.89 -27.39 12.30
CA THR A 421 7.27 -28.42 11.47
C THR A 421 7.33 -28.05 9.98
N PHE A 422 7.08 -26.78 9.67
CA PHE A 422 7.07 -26.27 8.30
C PHE A 422 8.46 -26.30 7.67
N VAL A 423 9.48 -25.79 8.38
CA VAL A 423 10.88 -25.82 7.95
C VAL A 423 11.37 -27.26 7.80
N TYR A 424 11.08 -28.13 8.78
CA TYR A 424 11.43 -29.54 8.70
C TYR A 424 10.84 -30.18 7.45
N LYS A 425 9.56 -29.95 7.15
CA LYS A 425 8.92 -30.49 5.96
C LYS A 425 9.58 -29.97 4.67
N MET A 426 9.90 -28.68 4.58
CA MET A 426 10.60 -28.13 3.41
C MET A 426 11.96 -28.80 3.16
N ILE A 427 12.70 -29.14 4.22
CA ILE A 427 13.99 -29.84 4.14
C ILE A 427 13.77 -31.32 3.80
N TRP A 428 12.91 -32.00 4.55
CA TRP A 428 12.66 -33.43 4.45
C TRP A 428 12.09 -33.86 3.08
N ASP A 429 11.16 -33.06 2.54
CA ASP A 429 10.56 -33.31 1.23
C ASP A 429 11.50 -32.89 0.07
N GLY A 430 12.73 -32.45 0.35
CA GLY A 430 13.73 -32.06 -0.66
C GLY A 430 13.39 -30.78 -1.43
N ILE A 431 12.44 -29.96 -0.93
CA ILE A 431 11.96 -28.76 -1.63
C ILE A 431 13.11 -27.75 -1.85
N LEU A 432 14.05 -27.69 -0.90
CA LEU A 432 15.18 -26.75 -0.95
C LEU A 432 16.27 -27.12 -1.95
N GLU A 433 16.42 -28.39 -2.33
CA GLU A 433 17.50 -28.84 -3.22
C GLU A 433 17.47 -28.17 -4.59
N ASN A 434 16.26 -27.80 -5.05
CA ASN A 434 16.03 -27.11 -6.31
C ASN A 434 15.31 -25.75 -6.15
N ALA A 435 15.18 -25.24 -4.92
CA ALA A 435 14.42 -24.02 -4.66
C ALA A 435 15.08 -22.79 -5.32
N LYS A 436 14.30 -22.06 -6.10
CA LYS A 436 14.67 -20.76 -6.68
C LYS A 436 13.49 -19.80 -6.55
N GLY A 437 13.80 -18.50 -6.52
CA GLY A 437 12.80 -17.44 -6.43
C GLY A 437 11.93 -17.57 -5.17
N GLU A 438 10.61 -17.52 -5.37
CA GLU A 438 9.62 -17.42 -4.30
C GLU A 438 9.72 -18.53 -3.23
N LYS A 439 10.02 -19.77 -3.60
CA LYS A 439 10.17 -20.88 -2.63
C LYS A 439 11.39 -20.69 -1.71
N LEU A 440 12.47 -20.10 -2.23
CA LEU A 440 13.65 -19.78 -1.44
C LEU A 440 13.39 -18.57 -0.53
N ASP A 441 12.67 -17.57 -1.02
CA ASP A 441 12.28 -16.39 -0.24
C ASP A 441 11.31 -16.78 0.90
N LEU A 442 10.39 -17.71 0.64
CA LEU A 442 9.53 -18.31 1.65
C LEU A 442 10.36 -18.98 2.75
N PHE A 443 11.34 -19.82 2.37
CA PHE A 443 12.22 -20.46 3.33
C PHE A 443 12.97 -19.43 4.19
N HIS A 444 13.57 -18.41 3.58
CA HIS A 444 14.28 -17.37 4.32
C HIS A 444 13.39 -16.61 5.31
N SER A 445 12.14 -16.36 4.94
CA SER A 445 11.16 -15.68 5.79
C SER A 445 10.78 -16.54 7.00
N VAL A 446 10.38 -17.79 6.75
CA VAL A 446 9.93 -18.75 7.79
C VAL A 446 11.08 -19.15 8.70
N HIS A 447 12.22 -19.59 8.13
CA HIS A 447 13.41 -19.99 8.89
C HIS A 447 13.99 -18.79 9.65
N GLY A 448 14.08 -17.63 9.02
CA GLY A 448 14.56 -16.42 9.68
C GLY A 448 13.73 -16.04 10.90
N TRP A 449 12.40 -16.22 10.82
CA TRP A 449 11.53 -15.98 11.96
C TRP A 449 11.71 -17.05 13.06
N LEU A 450 11.78 -18.32 12.68
CA LEU A 450 12.04 -19.43 13.59
C LEU A 450 13.33 -19.24 14.39
N MET A 451 14.41 -18.81 13.75
CA MET A 451 15.71 -18.58 14.39
C MET A 451 15.67 -17.44 15.41
N VAL A 452 14.93 -16.35 15.13
CA VAL A 452 14.78 -15.26 16.10
C VAL A 452 14.00 -15.74 17.34
N LEU A 453 12.97 -16.57 17.16
CA LEU A 453 12.25 -17.16 18.29
C LEU A 453 13.15 -18.08 19.11
N TYR A 454 13.98 -18.90 18.45
CA TYR A 454 14.97 -19.75 19.11
C TYR A 454 15.97 -18.92 19.93
N GLU A 455 16.55 -17.87 19.33
CA GLU A 455 17.49 -16.98 20.03
C GLU A 455 16.86 -16.31 21.26
N ARG A 456 15.60 -15.86 21.16
CA ARG A 456 14.85 -15.31 22.29
C ARG A 456 14.60 -16.38 23.36
N ASP A 457 14.25 -17.59 22.98
CA ASP A 457 14.05 -18.68 23.96
C ASP A 457 15.34 -19.06 24.67
N CYS A 458 16.48 -19.05 23.97
CA CYS A 458 17.80 -19.25 24.59
C CYS A 458 18.18 -18.15 25.60
N ARG A 459 17.76 -16.90 25.35
CA ARG A 459 18.01 -15.77 26.29
C ARG A 459 17.15 -15.89 27.54
N ARG A 460 15.85 -16.10 27.37
CA ARG A 460 14.89 -16.34 28.46
C ARG A 460 13.88 -17.36 28.00
N ARG A 461 13.99 -18.53 28.61
CA ARG A 461 13.19 -19.69 28.26
C ARG A 461 11.70 -19.44 28.46
N PHE A 462 10.94 -19.71 27.41
CA PHE A 462 9.50 -19.74 27.40
C PHE A 462 8.90 -21.03 26.82
N SER A 463 9.68 -21.79 26.05
CA SER A 463 9.25 -23.05 25.45
C SER A 463 9.45 -24.25 26.39
N PRO A 464 8.60 -25.30 26.27
CA PRO A 464 8.77 -26.54 27.03
C PRO A 464 10.04 -27.31 26.64
N ASP A 465 10.36 -28.37 27.39
CA ASP A 465 11.44 -29.30 27.01
C ASP A 465 11.14 -29.96 25.66
N ASP A 466 12.19 -30.20 24.88
CA ASP A 466 12.16 -30.83 23.55
C ASP A 466 11.31 -30.10 22.48
N HIS A 467 11.05 -28.81 22.67
CA HIS A 467 10.30 -27.99 21.72
C HIS A 467 11.04 -27.71 20.40
N TRP A 468 12.36 -27.48 20.49
CA TRP A 468 13.21 -27.19 19.34
C TRP A 468 13.78 -28.48 18.77
N LEU A 469 13.65 -28.64 17.46
CA LEU A 469 14.33 -29.71 16.73
C LEU A 469 15.84 -29.50 16.88
N ARG A 470 16.52 -30.50 17.47
CA ARG A 470 17.98 -30.50 17.66
C ARG A 470 18.71 -30.89 16.38
#